data_AF-A0A0F9HN61-F1
#
_entry.id   AF-A0A0F9HN61-F1
#
_cell.length_a   1.000
_cell.length_b   1.000
_cell.length_c   1.000
_cell.angle_alpha   90.00
_cell.angle_beta   90.00
_cell.angle_gamma   90.00
#
_symmetry.space_group_name_H-M   'P 1'
#
loop_
_entity.id
_entity.type
_entity.pdbx_description
1 polymer ?
#
loop_
_entity_poly.entity_id
_entity_poly.type
_entity_poly.pdbx_seq_one_letter_code
_entity_poly.pdbx_strand_id
1 'polypeptide(L)'
;GHRDGVLDHVFAPMVVPWGRSINVCTRWAEDDSYTWARDQGWHEIYMRALVSCEEAGCPGCDVGEHSYWEDRYPVTRLQQMRKENPLRFARQYQNDIVPVEGITFKREWFSNRFDYAPSPEEVRHVFATWDTAGTLTGRSYTVGLVVVVTKDWDYQVLHMFRGRVEYPDLKRVIRETAKRWRVSASVIEAKATGQPVLQELAEEGLRVIPVLPPGQRGGPGHIDWVEQITIPLEECRLWLPSDEFFRLHNVEPWADDFLTEMLSYPEGTNDDIVVALTQLLFHIERDRKRWEDEDRRRALGPVRWGDPAEQYISPRRRKFLERHKPKERKLLV
;
A
#
# COMPACT_ATOMS: atom_id res chain seq x y z
N GLY A 1 -14.63 12.30 -8.21
CA GLY A 1 -14.54 11.98 -9.65
C GLY A 1 -15.88 11.62 -10.24
N HIS A 2 -16.91 12.43 -10.02
CA HIS A 2 -18.11 12.32 -10.84
C HIS A 2 -17.77 12.87 -12.22
N ARG A 3 -17.98 12.07 -13.26
CA ARG A 3 -17.82 12.50 -14.65
C ARG A 3 -18.67 13.75 -14.88
N ASP A 4 -18.03 14.84 -15.27
CA ASP A 4 -18.66 16.09 -15.69
C ASP A 4 -19.87 15.78 -16.60
N GLY A 5 -21.04 16.31 -16.23
CA GLY A 5 -22.27 16.25 -17.02
C GLY A 5 -23.36 15.27 -16.55
N VAL A 6 -23.08 14.25 -15.73
CA VAL A 6 -24.16 13.32 -15.32
C VAL A 6 -25.23 14.01 -14.48
N LEU A 7 -24.83 14.85 -13.51
CA LEU A 7 -25.79 15.56 -12.66
C LEU A 7 -26.56 16.63 -13.45
N ASP A 8 -25.91 17.33 -14.37
CA ASP A 8 -26.59 18.33 -15.21
C ASP A 8 -27.58 17.69 -16.18
N HIS A 9 -27.26 16.54 -16.77
CA HIS A 9 -28.12 15.88 -17.75
C HIS A 9 -29.22 15.01 -17.12
N VAL A 10 -29.06 14.55 -15.88
CA VAL A 10 -30.02 13.65 -15.23
C VAL A 10 -30.87 14.37 -14.19
N PHE A 11 -30.27 15.23 -13.36
CA PHE A 11 -31.00 15.90 -12.27
C PHE A 11 -31.72 17.16 -12.74
N ALA A 12 -31.05 18.04 -13.50
CA ALA A 12 -31.63 19.33 -13.89
C ALA A 12 -32.96 19.19 -14.67
N PRO A 13 -33.15 18.22 -15.60
CA PRO A 13 -34.41 18.06 -16.32
C PRO A 13 -35.56 17.52 -15.46
N MET A 14 -35.26 16.89 -14.31
CA MET A 14 -36.27 16.34 -13.40
C MET A 14 -36.84 17.39 -12.42
N VAL A 15 -36.26 18.59 -12.37
CA VAL A 15 -36.76 19.69 -11.54
C VAL A 15 -37.93 20.38 -12.26
N VAL A 16 -39.13 19.87 -12.06
CA VAL A 16 -40.38 20.49 -12.56
C VAL A 16 -40.80 21.69 -11.69
N PRO A 17 -41.62 22.63 -12.20
CA PRO A 17 -42.18 23.71 -11.37
C PRO A 17 -42.85 23.14 -10.11
N TRP A 18 -42.48 23.67 -8.95
CA TRP A 18 -42.92 23.21 -7.61
C TRP A 18 -42.38 21.84 -7.15
N GLY A 19 -41.53 21.19 -7.95
CA GLY A 19 -40.80 19.99 -7.54
C GLY A 19 -39.85 20.30 -6.39
N ARG A 20 -39.69 19.32 -5.48
CA ARG A 20 -38.68 19.37 -4.41
C ARG A 20 -37.69 18.24 -4.62
N SER A 21 -36.41 18.56 -4.47
CA SER A 21 -35.33 17.59 -4.56
C SER A 21 -34.52 17.64 -3.26
N ILE A 22 -34.07 16.47 -2.80
CA ILE A 22 -33.23 16.32 -1.61
C ILE A 22 -31.99 15.54 -2.03
N ASN A 23 -30.81 16.13 -1.86
CA ASN A 23 -29.54 15.43 -2.00
C ASN A 23 -29.04 15.06 -0.60
N VAL A 24 -28.93 13.75 -0.33
CA VAL A 24 -28.35 13.22 0.90
C VAL A 24 -27.06 12.51 0.54
N CYS A 25 -25.94 13.07 0.95
CA CYS A 25 -24.62 12.52 0.66
C CYS A 25 -23.64 12.78 1.81
N THR A 26 -22.62 11.95 1.88
CA THR A 26 -21.42 12.21 2.69
C THR A 26 -20.39 12.89 1.79
N ARG A 27 -19.68 13.88 2.33
CA ARG A 27 -18.62 14.59 1.59
C ARG A 27 -17.38 13.70 1.46
N TRP A 28 -16.99 13.37 0.23
CA TRP A 28 -15.83 12.50 -0.04
C TRP A 28 -14.74 13.17 -0.87
N ALA A 29 -15.10 14.18 -1.67
CA ALA A 29 -14.18 14.86 -2.59
C ALA A 29 -14.63 16.31 -2.81
N GLU A 30 -13.74 17.16 -3.31
CA GLU A 30 -14.07 18.54 -3.66
C GLU A 30 -15.14 18.61 -4.77
N ASP A 31 -15.19 17.62 -5.66
CA ASP A 31 -16.05 17.55 -6.85
C ASP A 31 -17.31 16.68 -6.66
N ASP A 32 -17.85 16.57 -5.44
CA ASP A 32 -19.00 15.71 -5.15
C ASP A 32 -20.38 16.34 -5.45
N SER A 33 -21.45 15.55 -5.30
CA SER A 33 -22.83 16.02 -5.57
C SER A 33 -23.28 17.15 -4.65
N TYR A 34 -22.67 17.29 -3.47
CA TYR A 34 -22.92 18.42 -2.59
C TYR A 34 -22.35 19.70 -3.19
N THR A 35 -21.09 19.69 -3.65
CA THR A 35 -20.47 20.85 -4.31
C THR A 35 -21.31 21.28 -5.51
N TRP A 36 -21.74 20.33 -6.35
CA TRP A 36 -22.63 20.62 -7.46
C TRP A 36 -23.94 21.29 -7.00
N ALA A 37 -24.65 20.73 -6.01
CA ALA A 37 -25.93 21.29 -5.54
C ALA A 37 -25.77 22.67 -4.90
N ARG A 38 -24.69 22.87 -4.13
CA ARG A 38 -24.32 24.17 -3.55
C ARG A 38 -24.09 25.21 -4.64
N ASP A 39 -23.34 24.86 -5.69
CA ASP A 39 -23.04 25.78 -6.79
C ASP A 39 -24.29 26.14 -7.60
N GLN A 40 -25.35 25.33 -7.54
CA GLN A 40 -26.69 25.63 -8.06
C GLN A 40 -27.57 26.44 -7.07
N GLY A 41 -27.06 26.82 -5.89
CA GLY A 41 -27.77 27.64 -4.90
C GLY A 41 -28.79 26.88 -4.04
N TRP A 42 -28.63 25.57 -3.85
CA TRP A 42 -29.54 24.79 -3.01
C TRP A 42 -29.39 25.13 -1.52
N HIS A 43 -30.45 24.88 -0.74
CA HIS A 43 -30.38 25.06 0.72
C HIS A 43 -29.51 23.96 1.35
N GLU A 44 -28.51 24.36 2.11
CA GLU A 44 -27.50 23.47 2.70
C GLU A 44 -27.86 23.10 4.13
N ILE A 45 -27.81 21.80 4.45
CA ILE A 45 -27.89 21.29 5.82
C ILE A 45 -26.64 20.45 6.07
N TYR A 46 -25.77 20.92 6.95
CA TYR A 46 -24.49 20.28 7.27
C TYR A 46 -24.57 19.61 8.64
N MET A 47 -24.59 18.27 8.67
CA MET A 47 -24.72 17.50 9.91
C MET A 47 -23.39 16.82 10.26
N ARG A 48 -22.86 17.15 11.44
CA ARG A 48 -21.64 16.58 12.00
C ARG A 48 -21.99 15.66 13.16
N ALA A 49 -21.39 14.48 13.21
CA ALA A 49 -21.67 13.51 14.27
C ALA A 49 -21.20 14.01 15.64
N LEU A 50 -20.10 14.77 15.69
CA LEU A 50 -19.54 15.35 16.91
C LEU A 50 -19.30 16.85 16.69
N VAL A 51 -19.78 17.68 17.61
CA VAL A 51 -19.65 19.15 17.57
C VAL A 51 -19.29 19.68 18.95
N SER A 52 -18.80 20.92 19.06
CA SER A 52 -18.61 21.53 20.38
C SER A 52 -19.97 21.78 21.05
N CYS A 53 -20.02 21.83 22.40
CA CYS A 53 -21.25 22.21 23.10
C CYS A 53 -21.74 23.63 22.69
N GLU A 54 -20.81 24.55 22.37
CA GLU A 54 -21.11 25.88 21.86
C GLU A 54 -21.87 25.81 20.52
N GLU A 55 -21.38 24.99 19.59
CA GLU A 55 -22.01 24.81 18.28
C GLU A 55 -23.35 24.06 18.37
N ALA A 56 -23.46 23.10 19.29
CA ALA A 56 -24.71 22.38 19.54
C ALA A 56 -25.78 23.24 20.22
N GLY A 57 -25.43 24.41 20.76
CA GLY A 57 -26.34 25.28 21.49
C GLY A 57 -26.89 24.63 22.77
N CYS A 58 -26.08 23.80 23.44
CA CYS A 58 -26.51 23.06 24.63
C CYS A 58 -26.77 23.99 25.82
N PRO A 59 -28.00 24.05 26.37
CA PRO A 59 -28.29 24.91 27.51
C PRO A 59 -27.44 24.53 28.73
N GLY A 60 -26.50 25.39 29.13
CA GLY A 60 -25.67 25.22 30.33
C GLY A 60 -24.44 24.31 30.17
N CYS A 61 -24.07 23.92 28.94
CA CYS A 61 -22.79 23.29 28.63
C CYS A 61 -21.97 24.24 27.76
N ASP A 62 -20.95 24.89 28.31
CA ASP A 62 -20.03 25.73 27.52
C ASP A 62 -18.71 25.01 27.20
N VAL A 63 -18.52 23.79 27.73
CA VAL A 63 -17.26 23.06 27.64
C VAL A 63 -17.51 21.60 27.30
N GLY A 64 -16.93 21.14 26.20
CA GLY A 64 -16.97 19.73 25.79
C GLY A 64 -17.45 19.54 24.36
N GLU A 65 -17.69 18.28 24.02
CA GLU A 65 -18.20 17.84 22.73
C GLU A 65 -19.56 17.17 22.91
N HIS A 66 -20.44 17.33 21.94
CA HIS A 66 -21.79 16.80 21.92
C HIS A 66 -21.98 15.92 20.68
N SER A 67 -22.57 14.73 20.87
CA SER A 67 -22.93 13.84 19.76
C SER A 67 -24.28 14.23 19.16
N TYR A 68 -24.36 14.39 17.85
CA TYR A 68 -25.63 14.62 17.17
C TYR A 68 -26.65 13.49 17.41
N TRP A 69 -26.18 12.26 17.69
CA TRP A 69 -27.04 11.12 17.96
C TRP A 69 -26.50 10.24 19.08
N GLU A 70 -26.60 10.75 20.31
CA GLU A 70 -26.03 10.12 21.52
C GLU A 70 -26.49 8.67 21.71
N ASP A 71 -27.78 8.36 21.51
CA ASP A 71 -28.33 6.99 21.67
C ASP A 71 -27.63 5.93 20.80
N ARG A 72 -27.16 6.33 19.62
CA ARG A 72 -26.52 5.43 18.65
C ARG A 72 -24.99 5.53 18.69
N TYR A 73 -24.49 6.75 18.85
CA TYR A 73 -23.08 7.10 18.84
C TYR A 73 -22.76 8.00 20.03
N PRO A 74 -22.52 7.44 21.23
CA PRO A 74 -22.13 8.23 22.39
C PRO A 74 -20.85 9.03 22.13
N VAL A 75 -20.70 10.20 22.76
CA VAL A 75 -19.50 11.05 22.63
C VAL A 75 -18.21 10.25 22.83
N THR A 76 -18.16 9.39 23.85
CA THR A 76 -16.98 8.55 24.15
C THR A 76 -16.61 7.62 23.00
N ARG A 77 -17.61 7.07 22.29
CA ARG A 77 -17.41 6.21 21.12
C ARG A 77 -16.91 7.02 19.93
N LEU A 78 -17.49 8.19 19.67
CA LEU A 78 -17.04 9.06 18.58
C LEU A 78 -15.60 9.54 18.81
N GLN A 79 -15.25 9.91 20.05
CA GLN A 79 -13.87 10.26 20.42
C GLN A 79 -12.90 9.10 20.22
N GLN A 80 -13.32 7.87 20.57
CA GLN A 80 -12.51 6.68 20.34
C GLN A 80 -12.30 6.42 18.83
N MET A 81 -13.36 6.50 18.04
CA MET A 81 -13.29 6.33 16.58
C MET A 81 -12.42 7.40 15.91
N ARG A 82 -12.48 8.65 16.40
CA ARG A 82 -11.58 9.74 15.97
C ARG A 82 -10.12 9.44 16.27
N LYS A 83 -9.81 8.82 17.42
CA LYS A 83 -8.44 8.42 17.77
C LYS A 83 -7.94 7.24 16.94
N GLU A 84 -8.82 6.29 16.63
CA GLU A 84 -8.47 5.07 15.86
C GLU A 84 -8.15 5.38 14.40
N ASN A 85 -8.93 6.25 13.76
CA ASN A 85 -8.69 6.65 12.37
C ASN A 85 -9.16 8.12 12.14
N PRO A 86 -8.30 9.11 12.44
CA PRO A 86 -8.67 10.53 12.37
C PRO A 86 -9.17 10.97 10.99
N LEU A 87 -8.51 10.53 9.92
CA LEU A 87 -8.83 10.93 8.54
C LEU A 87 -10.20 10.38 8.10
N ARG A 88 -10.43 9.09 8.34
CA ARG A 88 -11.74 8.47 8.06
C ARG A 88 -12.83 9.09 8.90
N PHE A 89 -12.55 9.40 10.16
CA PHE A 89 -13.50 10.05 11.05
C PHE A 89 -13.91 11.44 10.53
N ALA A 90 -12.93 12.27 10.14
CA ALA A 90 -13.17 13.59 9.57
C ALA A 90 -14.09 13.53 8.33
N ARG A 91 -13.82 12.59 7.39
CA ARG A 91 -14.68 12.42 6.20
C ARG A 91 -16.06 11.88 6.54
N GLN A 92 -16.12 10.69 7.15
CA GLN A 92 -17.35 9.93 7.30
C GLN A 92 -18.29 10.49 8.38
N TYR A 93 -17.73 11.05 9.46
CA TYR A 93 -18.48 11.48 10.63
C TYR A 93 -18.52 13.01 10.79
N GLN A 94 -17.57 13.75 10.19
CA GLN A 94 -17.55 15.21 10.25
C GLN A 94 -17.84 15.89 8.91
N ASN A 95 -18.01 15.13 7.82
CA ASN A 95 -18.22 15.65 6.47
C ASN A 95 -17.09 16.58 5.97
N ASP A 96 -15.92 16.52 6.58
CA ASP A 96 -14.80 17.35 6.20
C ASP A 96 -14.14 16.79 4.94
N ILE A 97 -13.98 17.62 3.92
CA ILE A 97 -13.07 17.30 2.81
C ILE A 97 -11.66 17.47 3.35
N VAL A 98 -11.12 16.38 3.86
CA VAL A 98 -9.70 16.29 4.14
C VAL A 98 -9.03 15.93 2.82
N PRO A 99 -8.11 16.77 2.30
CA PRO A 99 -7.26 16.39 1.16
C PRO A 99 -6.74 14.98 1.42
N VAL A 100 -6.76 14.12 0.39
CA VAL A 100 -6.09 12.83 0.52
C VAL A 100 -4.61 13.16 0.69
N GLU A 101 -4.12 13.25 1.93
CA GLU A 101 -2.69 13.17 2.20
C GLU A 101 -2.30 11.73 1.85
N GLY A 102 -1.93 11.52 0.58
CA GLY A 102 -1.53 10.23 0.07
C GLY A 102 -1.79 10.09 -1.42
N ILE A 103 -1.38 8.96 -1.97
CA ILE A 103 -1.59 8.64 -3.38
C ILE A 103 -2.88 7.88 -3.57
N THR A 104 -3.58 8.19 -4.66
CA THR A 104 -4.61 7.30 -5.20
C THR A 104 -4.01 6.57 -6.39
N PHE A 105 -3.77 5.26 -6.24
CA PHE A 105 -3.18 4.46 -7.30
C PHE A 105 -4.21 4.13 -8.38
N LYS A 106 -3.81 4.24 -9.65
CA LYS A 106 -4.68 3.93 -10.80
C LYS A 106 -4.34 2.58 -11.41
N ARG A 107 -5.34 1.86 -11.92
CA ARG A 107 -5.16 0.50 -12.45
C ARG A 107 -4.21 0.48 -13.66
N GLU A 108 -4.28 1.49 -14.50
CA GLU A 108 -3.44 1.64 -15.70
C GLU A 108 -1.94 1.71 -15.39
N TRP A 109 -1.55 2.20 -14.21
CA TRP A 109 -0.14 2.26 -13.76
C TRP A 109 0.48 0.88 -13.56
N PHE A 110 -0.35 -0.15 -13.40
CA PHE A 110 0.06 -1.54 -13.23
C PHE A 110 -0.39 -2.39 -14.42
N SER A 111 -0.35 -1.86 -15.63
CA SER A 111 -0.78 -2.56 -16.85
C SER A 111 0.28 -3.54 -17.38
N ASN A 112 1.57 -3.27 -17.15
CA ASN A 112 2.66 -4.07 -17.69
C ASN A 112 2.81 -5.43 -17.01
N ARG A 113 3.07 -6.47 -17.81
CA ARG A 113 3.26 -7.85 -17.37
C ARG A 113 4.51 -8.47 -17.99
N PHE A 114 5.14 -9.40 -17.28
CA PHE A 114 6.23 -10.22 -17.81
C PHE A 114 5.94 -11.72 -17.65
N ASP A 115 6.30 -12.50 -18.67
CA ASP A 115 6.16 -13.97 -18.68
C ASP A 115 7.43 -14.68 -18.19
N TYR A 116 8.57 -14.02 -18.38
CA TYR A 116 9.88 -14.50 -17.99
C TYR A 116 10.57 -13.41 -17.19
N ALA A 117 11.36 -13.83 -16.21
CA ALA A 117 12.18 -12.90 -15.48
C ALA A 117 13.34 -12.40 -16.35
N PRO A 118 13.89 -11.21 -16.06
CA PRO A 118 14.80 -10.53 -16.95
C PRO A 118 16.13 -11.26 -17.01
N SER A 119 16.74 -11.24 -18.20
CA SER A 119 18.04 -11.84 -18.41
C SER A 119 19.09 -11.15 -17.53
N PRO A 120 20.14 -11.87 -17.08
CA PRO A 120 21.20 -11.29 -16.23
C PRO A 120 21.85 -10.02 -16.77
N GLU A 121 21.85 -9.83 -18.09
CA GLU A 121 22.35 -8.66 -18.80
C GLU A 121 21.40 -7.46 -18.76
N GLU A 122 20.10 -7.66 -18.55
CA GLU A 122 19.10 -6.60 -18.40
C GLU A 122 19.01 -6.12 -16.95
N VAL A 123 19.46 -6.93 -16.00
CA VAL A 123 19.40 -6.61 -14.57
C VAL A 123 20.48 -5.61 -14.17
N ARG A 124 20.05 -4.52 -13.52
CA ARG A 124 20.92 -3.55 -12.85
C ARG A 124 21.11 -3.93 -11.38
N HIS A 125 20.01 -4.07 -10.66
CA HIS A 125 20.01 -4.43 -9.24
C HIS A 125 18.87 -5.37 -8.88
N VAL A 126 19.06 -6.14 -7.82
CA VAL A 126 17.99 -6.92 -7.18
C VAL A 126 17.85 -6.45 -5.75
N PHE A 127 16.71 -5.87 -5.40
CA PHE A 127 16.40 -5.44 -4.06
C PHE A 127 15.40 -6.39 -3.42
N ALA A 128 15.47 -6.51 -2.10
CA ALA A 128 14.32 -6.91 -1.31
C ALA A 128 13.86 -5.70 -0.51
N THR A 129 12.55 -5.55 -0.34
CA THR A 129 11.97 -4.49 0.49
C THR A 129 10.98 -5.10 1.47
N TRP A 130 11.05 -4.67 2.73
CA TRP A 130 10.31 -5.30 3.82
C TRP A 130 9.54 -4.25 4.61
N ASP A 131 8.23 -4.45 4.68
CA ASP A 131 7.39 -3.90 5.74
C ASP A 131 7.21 -4.98 6.82
N THR A 132 7.50 -4.64 8.07
CA THR A 132 7.60 -5.63 9.15
C THR A 132 6.54 -5.40 10.21
N ALA A 133 5.70 -6.42 10.43
CA ALA A 133 4.77 -6.46 11.54
C ALA A 133 5.35 -7.26 12.71
N GLY A 134 5.15 -6.78 13.94
CA GLY A 134 5.70 -7.40 15.15
C GLY A 134 4.76 -8.30 15.95
N THR A 135 3.61 -8.72 15.40
CA THR A 135 2.64 -9.53 16.15
C THR A 135 1.97 -10.61 15.30
N LEU A 136 1.73 -11.79 15.89
CA LEU A 136 0.97 -12.88 15.25
C LEU A 136 -0.55 -12.68 15.23
N THR A 137 -1.08 -11.82 16.10
CA THR A 137 -2.53 -11.66 16.35
C THR A 137 -3.11 -10.33 15.87
N GLY A 138 -2.29 -9.48 15.23
CA GLY A 138 -2.70 -8.17 14.70
C GLY A 138 -3.29 -8.21 13.27
N ARG A 139 -3.82 -7.07 12.81
CA ARG A 139 -4.33 -6.90 11.44
C ARG A 139 -3.21 -6.79 10.40
N SER A 140 -2.08 -6.19 10.77
CA SER A 140 -0.91 -5.98 9.91
C SER A 140 -0.22 -7.30 9.53
N TYR A 141 0.40 -7.29 8.36
CA TYR A 141 1.21 -8.39 7.84
C TYR A 141 2.66 -7.95 7.71
N THR A 142 3.59 -8.88 7.87
CA THR A 142 4.92 -8.68 7.29
C THR A 142 4.82 -8.94 5.80
N VAL A 143 5.23 -7.96 4.99
CA VAL A 143 5.34 -8.08 3.54
C VAL A 143 6.79 -7.93 3.11
N GLY A 144 7.23 -8.82 2.23
CA GLY A 144 8.53 -8.75 1.58
C GLY A 144 8.37 -8.81 0.07
N LEU A 145 8.91 -7.84 -0.66
CA LEU A 145 8.93 -7.86 -2.13
C LEU A 145 10.35 -8.04 -2.63
N VAL A 146 10.55 -8.93 -3.61
CA VAL A 146 11.80 -8.99 -4.38
C VAL A 146 11.55 -8.25 -5.69
N VAL A 147 12.32 -7.19 -5.90
CA VAL A 147 12.16 -6.31 -7.05
C VAL A 147 13.47 -6.24 -7.82
N VAL A 148 13.40 -6.57 -9.09
CA VAL A 148 14.50 -6.34 -10.03
C VAL A 148 14.36 -4.96 -10.61
N VAL A 149 15.46 -4.21 -10.59
CA VAL A 149 15.61 -2.96 -11.33
C VAL A 149 16.37 -3.28 -12.60
N THR A 150 15.77 -2.98 -13.75
CA THR A 150 16.41 -3.18 -15.05
C THR A 150 17.39 -2.05 -15.37
N LYS A 151 18.19 -2.21 -16.42
CA LYS A 151 19.07 -1.14 -16.92
C LYS A 151 18.29 0.09 -17.38
N ASP A 152 17.06 -0.09 -17.83
CA ASP A 152 16.16 0.99 -18.27
C ASP A 152 15.36 1.61 -17.13
N TRP A 153 15.64 1.21 -15.88
CA TRP A 153 14.96 1.68 -14.67
C TRP A 153 13.49 1.25 -14.56
N ASP A 154 13.16 0.12 -15.16
CA ASP A 154 11.91 -0.59 -14.86
C ASP A 154 12.06 -1.44 -13.60
N TYR A 155 10.95 -1.59 -12.89
CA TYR A 155 10.81 -2.36 -11.68
C TYR A 155 9.99 -3.62 -11.96
N GLN A 156 10.58 -4.79 -11.84
CA GLN A 156 9.88 -6.06 -12.00
C GLN A 156 9.75 -6.76 -10.64
N VAL A 157 8.52 -6.92 -10.14
CA VAL A 157 8.27 -7.58 -8.86
C VAL A 157 8.26 -9.09 -9.06
N LEU A 158 9.33 -9.79 -8.70
CA LEU A 158 9.48 -11.22 -8.97
C LEU A 158 8.87 -12.11 -7.89
N HIS A 159 8.78 -11.61 -6.66
CA HIS A 159 8.29 -12.38 -5.53
C HIS A 159 7.64 -11.49 -4.49
N MET A 160 6.56 -12.02 -3.91
CA MET A 160 5.93 -11.46 -2.72
C MET A 160 5.87 -12.52 -1.62
N PHE A 161 6.44 -12.19 -0.48
CA PHE A 161 6.17 -12.84 0.79
C PHE A 161 5.10 -12.02 1.52
N ARG A 162 4.06 -12.67 2.02
CA ARG A 162 3.08 -12.08 2.94
C ARG A 162 2.76 -13.06 4.06
N GLY A 163 2.95 -12.64 5.30
CA GLY A 163 2.69 -13.50 6.44
C GLY A 163 2.72 -12.78 7.79
N ARG A 164 2.12 -13.41 8.79
CA ARG A 164 2.32 -13.03 10.19
C ARG A 164 3.41 -13.93 10.74
N VAL A 165 4.54 -13.34 11.12
CA VAL A 165 5.72 -14.05 11.60
C VAL A 165 6.24 -13.40 12.86
N GLU A 166 6.73 -14.22 13.78
CA GLU A 166 7.47 -13.73 14.94
C GLU A 166 8.90 -13.35 14.55
N TYR A 167 9.55 -12.56 15.38
CA TYR A 167 10.88 -12.01 15.12
C TYR A 167 11.95 -13.03 14.66
N PRO A 168 12.10 -14.22 15.27
CA PRO A 168 13.08 -15.20 14.80
C PRO A 168 12.79 -15.72 13.39
N ASP A 169 11.51 -15.93 13.06
CA ASP A 169 11.08 -16.36 11.73
C ASP A 169 11.24 -15.23 10.70
N LEU A 170 10.98 -13.98 11.09
CA LEU A 170 11.21 -12.81 10.26
C LEU A 170 12.65 -12.74 9.77
N LYS A 171 13.63 -12.80 10.70
CA LYS A 171 15.06 -12.80 10.34
C LYS A 171 15.41 -13.93 9.38
N ARG A 172 14.90 -15.14 9.66
CA ARG A 172 15.14 -16.31 8.83
C ARG A 172 14.58 -16.12 7.42
N VAL A 173 13.35 -15.61 7.29
CA VAL A 173 12.70 -15.32 6.01
C VAL A 173 13.48 -14.29 5.20
N ILE A 174 13.92 -13.20 5.83
CA ILE A 174 14.71 -12.16 5.16
C ILE A 174 16.02 -12.74 4.65
N ARG A 175 16.73 -13.52 5.48
CA ARG A 175 18.00 -14.17 5.11
C ARG A 175 17.84 -15.18 3.98
N GLU A 176 16.84 -16.05 4.06
CA GLU A 176 16.54 -17.05 3.04
C GLU A 176 16.19 -16.37 1.71
N THR A 177 15.39 -15.31 1.75
CA THR A 177 15.01 -14.51 0.57
C THR A 177 16.24 -13.83 -0.03
N ALA A 178 17.07 -13.18 0.79
CA ALA A 178 18.26 -12.48 0.32
C ALA A 178 19.26 -13.44 -0.35
N LYS A 179 19.52 -14.59 0.29
CA LYS A 179 20.41 -15.62 -0.24
C LYS A 179 19.88 -16.18 -1.56
N ARG A 180 18.60 -16.53 -1.58
CA ARG A 180 18.01 -17.21 -2.72
C ARG A 180 17.95 -16.30 -3.95
N TRP A 181 17.42 -15.09 -3.78
CA TRP A 181 17.26 -14.15 -4.89
C TRP A 181 18.53 -13.37 -5.21
N ARG A 182 19.62 -13.62 -4.47
CA ARG A 182 20.91 -12.89 -4.55
C ARG A 182 20.70 -11.39 -4.47
N VAL A 183 19.93 -11.00 -3.47
CA VAL A 183 19.57 -9.61 -3.21
C VAL A 183 20.84 -8.80 -2.96
N SER A 184 20.95 -7.68 -3.68
CA SER A 184 22.05 -6.73 -3.57
C SER A 184 21.93 -5.88 -2.29
N ALA A 185 20.71 -5.52 -1.91
CA ALA A 185 20.43 -4.87 -0.64
C ALA A 185 18.96 -5.10 -0.21
N SER A 186 18.74 -5.22 1.10
CA SER A 186 17.41 -5.28 1.69
C SER A 186 17.04 -3.91 2.27
N VAL A 187 15.99 -3.29 1.75
CA VAL A 187 15.37 -2.08 2.30
C VAL A 187 14.39 -2.49 3.39
N ILE A 188 14.55 -1.93 4.60
CA ILE A 188 13.71 -2.30 5.75
C ILE A 188 13.27 -1.04 6.48
N GLU A 189 11.97 -0.95 6.77
CA GLU A 189 11.42 0.14 7.57
C GLU A 189 12.07 0.18 8.96
N ALA A 190 12.59 1.33 9.35
CA ALA A 190 13.30 1.56 10.60
C ALA A 190 12.37 1.80 11.81
N LYS A 191 11.25 1.06 11.93
CA LYS A 191 10.29 1.15 13.07
C LYS A 191 10.25 -0.11 13.92
N ALA A 192 9.95 0.03 15.23
CA ALA A 192 9.65 -1.04 16.19
C ALA A 192 10.49 -2.34 16.04
N THR A 193 10.02 -3.29 15.23
CA THR A 193 10.68 -4.58 14.96
C THR A 193 11.80 -4.51 13.92
N GLY A 194 11.79 -3.52 13.03
CA GLY A 194 12.79 -3.36 11.96
C GLY A 194 14.17 -2.96 12.48
N GLN A 195 14.27 -2.18 13.56
CA GLN A 195 15.57 -1.74 14.12
C GLN A 195 16.45 -2.89 14.60
N PRO A 196 15.96 -3.82 15.45
CA PRO A 196 16.74 -5.00 15.83
C PRO A 196 17.10 -5.88 14.62
N VAL A 197 16.17 -6.08 13.67
CA VAL A 197 16.43 -6.85 12.44
C VAL A 197 17.57 -6.22 11.63
N LEU A 198 17.55 -4.89 11.46
CA LEU A 198 18.57 -4.15 10.72
C LEU A 198 19.97 -4.36 11.30
N GLN A 199 20.11 -4.24 12.62
CA GLN A 199 21.41 -4.37 13.29
C GLN A 199 21.95 -5.80 13.15
N GLU A 200 21.14 -6.80 13.49
CA GLU A 200 21.58 -8.20 13.45
C GLU A 200 21.89 -8.68 12.02
N LEU A 201 21.07 -8.31 11.03
CA LEU A 201 21.33 -8.70 9.63
C LEU A 201 22.59 -8.00 9.08
N ALA A 202 22.87 -6.77 9.52
CA ALA A 202 24.09 -6.06 9.14
C ALA A 202 25.33 -6.74 9.75
N GLU A 203 25.27 -7.18 11.01
CA GLU A 203 26.33 -7.96 11.66
C GLU A 203 26.61 -9.30 10.95
N GLU A 204 25.57 -9.90 10.36
CA GLU A 204 25.68 -11.11 9.54
C GLU A 204 26.23 -10.85 8.12
N GLY A 205 26.53 -9.60 7.77
CA GLY A 205 27.13 -9.22 6.49
C GLY A 205 26.12 -8.99 5.36
N LEU A 206 24.81 -8.92 5.65
CA LEU A 206 23.83 -8.50 4.64
C LEU A 206 23.89 -6.98 4.46
N ARG A 207 23.80 -6.51 3.22
CA ARG A 207 23.61 -5.08 2.94
C ARG A 207 22.17 -4.72 3.25
N VAL A 208 21.95 -4.02 4.35
CA VAL A 208 20.64 -3.55 4.79
C VAL A 208 20.57 -2.03 4.70
N ILE A 209 19.46 -1.50 4.20
CA ILE A 209 19.23 -0.07 4.01
C ILE A 209 18.04 0.32 4.88
N PRO A 210 18.26 1.10 5.96
CA PRO A 210 17.16 1.59 6.78
C PRO A 210 16.42 2.70 6.04
N VAL A 211 15.08 2.64 6.05
CA VAL A 211 14.23 3.71 5.53
C VAL A 211 13.27 4.22 6.60
N LEU A 212 13.10 5.53 6.66
CA LEU A 212 12.18 6.19 7.56
C LEU A 212 10.89 6.56 6.82
N PRO A 213 9.72 6.40 7.44
CA PRO A 213 8.44 6.73 6.83
C PRO A 213 8.27 8.23 6.55
N PRO A 214 7.47 8.61 5.55
CA PRO A 214 7.17 10.00 5.27
C PRO A 214 6.52 10.70 6.47
N GLY A 215 6.85 11.97 6.66
CA GLY A 215 6.27 12.81 7.72
C GLY A 215 6.82 12.55 9.12
N GLN A 216 7.72 11.59 9.32
CA GLN A 216 8.42 11.40 10.59
C GLN A 216 9.68 12.26 10.71
N ARG A 217 10.11 12.55 11.94
CA ARG A 217 11.33 13.31 12.20
C ARG A 217 12.54 12.57 11.61
N GLY A 218 13.20 13.19 10.63
CA GLY A 218 14.34 12.61 9.90
C GLY A 218 13.94 11.73 8.71
N GLY A 219 12.65 11.48 8.50
CA GLY A 219 12.11 10.89 7.28
C GLY A 219 11.86 11.94 6.18
N PRO A 220 11.46 11.50 4.98
CA PRO A 220 11.17 12.40 3.88
C PRO A 220 9.92 13.25 4.13
N GLY A 221 9.89 14.41 3.49
CA GLY A 221 8.66 15.22 3.43
C GLY A 221 7.58 14.46 2.67
N HIS A 222 6.32 14.59 3.09
CA HIS A 222 5.21 13.86 2.49
C HIS A 222 5.05 14.16 0.99
N ILE A 223 5.22 15.42 0.57
CA ILE A 223 5.08 15.85 -0.83
C ILE A 223 6.17 15.22 -1.71
N ASP A 224 7.45 15.36 -1.33
CA ASP A 224 8.57 14.74 -2.04
C ASP A 224 8.40 13.22 -2.13
N TRP A 225 7.96 12.58 -1.04
CA TRP A 225 7.65 11.16 -1.07
C TRP A 225 6.59 10.79 -2.10
N VAL A 226 5.47 11.53 -2.16
CA VAL A 226 4.39 11.32 -3.13
C VAL A 226 4.88 11.52 -4.56
N GLU A 227 5.61 12.59 -4.83
CA GLU A 227 6.11 12.91 -6.18
C GLU A 227 7.03 11.81 -6.70
N GLN A 228 8.03 11.41 -5.90
CA GLN A 228 9.04 10.43 -6.33
C GLN A 228 8.45 9.05 -6.63
N ILE A 229 7.41 8.63 -5.92
CA ILE A 229 6.79 7.30 -6.15
C ILE A 229 5.71 7.34 -7.24
N THR A 230 5.09 8.50 -7.48
CA THR A 230 4.04 8.62 -8.51
C THR A 230 4.65 8.59 -9.90
N ILE A 231 5.78 9.26 -10.14
CA ILE A 231 6.48 9.31 -11.44
C ILE A 231 6.70 7.91 -12.06
N PRO A 232 7.42 6.95 -11.41
CA PRO A 232 7.66 5.64 -12.01
C PRO A 232 6.37 4.83 -12.26
N LEU A 233 5.34 5.03 -11.43
CA LEU A 233 4.08 4.30 -11.57
C LEU A 233 3.23 4.87 -12.70
N GLU A 234 3.13 6.20 -12.83
CA GLU A 234 2.45 6.87 -13.94
C GLU A 234 3.09 6.53 -15.30
N GLU A 235 4.41 6.44 -15.33
CA GLU A 235 5.20 5.98 -16.49
C GLU A 235 5.06 4.48 -16.77
N CYS A 236 4.27 3.75 -15.97
CA CYS A 236 4.07 2.30 -16.08
C CYS A 236 5.38 1.49 -15.98
N ARG A 237 6.39 2.01 -15.27
CA ARG A 237 7.68 1.33 -15.09
C ARG A 237 7.63 0.17 -14.10
N LEU A 238 6.50 -0.06 -13.42
CA LEU A 238 6.31 -1.22 -12.55
C LEU A 238 5.60 -2.35 -13.29
N TRP A 239 6.26 -3.50 -13.34
CA TRP A 239 5.79 -4.70 -14.02
C TRP A 239 5.49 -5.79 -13.00
N LEU A 240 4.37 -6.47 -13.22
CA LEU A 240 3.93 -7.62 -12.42
C LEU A 240 4.07 -8.91 -13.24
N PRO A 241 4.22 -10.07 -12.58
CA PRO A 241 4.22 -11.35 -13.28
C PRO A 241 2.87 -11.62 -13.95
N SER A 242 2.91 -12.25 -15.13
CA SER A 242 1.72 -12.77 -15.80
C SER A 242 1.29 -14.13 -15.24
N ASP A 243 0.11 -14.60 -15.64
CA ASP A 243 -0.33 -15.97 -15.35
C ASP A 243 0.58 -17.03 -15.97
N GLU A 244 1.23 -16.72 -17.09
CA GLU A 244 2.22 -17.58 -17.72
C GLU A 244 3.44 -17.75 -16.81
N PHE A 245 3.99 -16.64 -16.29
CA PHE A 245 5.11 -16.67 -15.36
C PHE A 245 4.81 -17.58 -14.16
N PHE A 246 3.64 -17.41 -13.54
CA PHE A 246 3.26 -18.22 -12.39
C PHE A 246 3.19 -19.71 -12.72
N ARG A 247 2.66 -20.06 -13.90
CA ARG A 247 2.55 -21.44 -14.36
C ARG A 247 3.92 -22.05 -14.65
N LEU A 248 4.77 -21.34 -15.39
CA LEU A 248 6.11 -21.81 -15.79
C LEU A 248 7.01 -22.08 -14.58
N HIS A 249 6.89 -21.25 -13.55
CA HIS A 249 7.70 -21.36 -12.35
C HIS A 249 7.03 -22.14 -11.20
N ASN A 250 5.82 -22.69 -11.42
CA ASN A 250 5.04 -23.41 -10.39
C ASN A 250 4.89 -22.60 -9.09
N VAL A 251 4.57 -21.31 -9.27
CA VAL A 251 4.41 -20.32 -8.21
C VAL A 251 2.91 -20.06 -8.00
N GLU A 252 2.49 -19.80 -6.77
CA GLU A 252 1.12 -19.36 -6.53
C GLU A 252 0.92 -17.91 -7.00
N PRO A 253 -0.11 -17.64 -7.82
CA PRO A 253 -0.41 -16.30 -8.28
C PRO A 253 -0.70 -15.36 -7.11
N TRP A 254 0.04 -14.26 -7.03
CA TRP A 254 -0.12 -13.24 -5.99
C TRP A 254 -0.36 -11.83 -6.54
N ALA A 255 -0.30 -11.65 -7.86
CA ALA A 255 -0.43 -10.33 -8.50
C ALA A 255 -1.79 -9.68 -8.24
N ASP A 256 -2.87 -10.46 -8.15
CA ASP A 256 -4.21 -9.92 -7.87
C ASP A 256 -4.36 -9.44 -6.42
N ASP A 257 -3.77 -10.14 -5.46
CA ASP A 257 -3.72 -9.70 -4.05
C ASP A 257 -2.93 -8.39 -3.93
N PHE A 258 -1.80 -8.30 -4.64
CA PHE A 258 -1.00 -7.08 -4.74
C PHE A 258 -1.83 -5.92 -5.30
N LEU A 259 -2.47 -6.11 -6.45
CA LEU A 259 -3.26 -5.06 -7.10
C LEU A 259 -4.48 -4.64 -6.26
N THR A 260 -5.14 -5.59 -5.61
CA THR A 260 -6.29 -5.31 -4.76
C THR A 260 -5.91 -4.37 -3.64
N GLU A 261 -4.77 -4.60 -2.99
CA GLU A 261 -4.30 -3.74 -1.91
C GLU A 261 -3.86 -2.36 -2.43
N MET A 262 -3.07 -2.31 -3.50
CA MET A 262 -2.63 -1.04 -4.11
C MET A 262 -3.82 -0.16 -4.52
N LEU A 263 -4.85 -0.74 -5.15
CA LEU A 263 -6.01 0.02 -5.63
C LEU A 263 -7.02 0.36 -4.53
N SER A 264 -6.93 -0.29 -3.37
CA SER A 264 -7.78 0.03 -2.22
C SER A 264 -7.18 1.13 -1.34
N TYR A 265 -5.89 1.45 -1.49
CA TYR A 265 -5.24 2.50 -0.72
C TYR A 265 -5.81 3.89 -1.05
N PRO A 266 -6.01 4.79 -0.06
CA PRO A 266 -5.68 4.63 1.36
C PRO A 266 -6.80 4.01 2.23
N GLU A 267 -7.92 3.62 1.64
CA GLU A 267 -9.12 3.20 2.38
C GLU A 267 -9.15 1.69 2.70
N GLY A 268 -8.20 0.94 2.14
CA GLY A 268 -8.02 -0.50 2.33
C GLY A 268 -7.82 -0.88 3.80
N THR A 269 -8.14 -2.14 4.11
CA THR A 269 -7.92 -2.68 5.48
C THR A 269 -6.44 -2.89 5.79
N ASN A 270 -5.63 -3.06 4.76
CA ASN A 270 -4.21 -3.29 4.81
C ASN A 270 -3.51 -2.32 3.84
N ASP A 271 -2.33 -1.87 4.23
CA ASP A 271 -1.42 -1.03 3.46
C ASP A 271 0.01 -1.59 3.42
N ASP A 272 0.20 -2.82 3.94
CA ASP A 272 1.52 -3.42 4.14
C ASP A 272 2.29 -3.59 2.80
N ILE A 273 1.60 -3.93 1.71
CA ILE A 273 2.15 -4.02 0.34
C ILE A 273 2.52 -2.64 -0.19
N VAL A 274 1.66 -1.65 0.07
CA VAL A 274 1.86 -0.27 -0.37
C VAL A 274 3.11 0.29 0.29
N VAL A 275 3.25 0.13 1.61
CA VAL A 275 4.42 0.58 2.38
C VAL A 275 5.69 -0.11 1.87
N ALA A 276 5.67 -1.43 1.72
CA ALA A 276 6.82 -2.19 1.23
C ALA A 276 7.28 -1.73 -0.17
N LEU A 277 6.36 -1.49 -1.11
CA LEU A 277 6.72 -1.04 -2.45
C LEU A 277 7.21 0.41 -2.45
N THR A 278 6.43 1.32 -1.87
CA THR A 278 6.67 2.77 -1.97
C THR A 278 7.95 3.20 -1.28
N GLN A 279 8.33 2.57 -0.17
CA GLN A 279 9.62 2.86 0.48
C GLN A 279 10.82 2.53 -0.42
N LEU A 280 10.71 1.46 -1.24
CA LEU A 280 11.75 1.07 -2.18
C LEU A 280 11.80 2.04 -3.35
N LEU A 281 10.65 2.33 -3.97
CA LEU A 281 10.56 3.27 -5.10
C LEU A 281 11.12 4.64 -4.69
N PHE A 282 10.69 5.15 -3.54
CA PHE A 282 11.20 6.42 -3.01
C PHE A 282 12.72 6.40 -2.84
N HIS A 283 13.25 5.34 -2.21
CA HIS A 283 14.69 5.22 -1.98
C HIS A 283 15.49 5.21 -3.28
N ILE A 284 15.01 4.46 -4.28
CA ILE A 284 15.71 4.30 -5.55
C ILE A 284 15.59 5.57 -6.40
N GLU A 285 14.40 6.14 -6.59
CA GLU A 285 14.22 7.32 -7.45
C GLU A 285 14.94 8.54 -6.87
N ARG A 286 14.86 8.77 -5.55
CA ARG A 286 15.59 9.85 -4.88
C ARG A 286 17.10 9.73 -5.08
N ASP A 287 17.64 8.52 -4.96
CA ASP A 287 19.08 8.25 -5.03
C ASP A 287 19.53 7.76 -6.43
N ARG A 288 18.69 7.90 -7.47
CA ARG A 288 18.91 7.30 -8.80
C ARG A 288 20.26 7.66 -9.40
N LYS A 289 20.63 8.94 -9.38
CA LYS A 289 21.94 9.42 -9.87
C LYS A 289 23.12 8.78 -9.14
N ARG A 290 22.99 8.56 -7.83
CA ARG A 290 24.03 7.92 -7.04
C ARG A 290 24.19 6.46 -7.47
N TRP A 291 23.09 5.74 -7.67
CA TRP A 291 23.13 4.37 -8.17
C TRP A 291 23.75 4.29 -9.58
N GLU A 292 23.43 5.22 -10.48
CA GLU A 292 24.09 5.33 -11.79
C GLU A 292 25.60 5.53 -11.70
N ASP A 293 26.05 6.36 -10.76
CA ASP A 293 27.47 6.58 -10.51
C ASP A 293 28.17 5.37 -9.89
N GLU A 294 27.50 4.68 -8.97
CA GLU A 294 27.99 3.40 -8.41
C GLU A 294 28.16 2.36 -9.53
N ASP A 295 27.19 2.25 -10.44
CA ASP A 295 27.23 1.33 -11.57
C ASP A 295 28.36 1.65 -12.56
N ARG A 296 28.57 2.93 -12.90
CA ARG A 296 29.66 3.35 -13.79
C ARG A 296 31.05 2.97 -13.26
N ARG A 297 31.22 2.97 -11.93
CA ARG A 297 32.49 2.64 -11.26
C ARG A 297 32.71 1.14 -11.14
N ARG A 298 31.64 0.35 -11.27
CA ARG A 298 31.64 -1.08 -11.06
C ARG A 298 31.76 -1.76 -12.43
N ALA A 299 32.89 -2.41 -12.71
CA ALA A 299 33.02 -3.32 -13.85
C ALA A 299 32.20 -4.59 -13.56
N LEU A 300 30.87 -4.49 -13.60
CA LEU A 300 29.98 -5.59 -13.29
C LEU A 300 29.82 -6.47 -14.53
N GLY A 301 30.20 -7.75 -14.39
CA GLY A 301 29.64 -8.80 -15.22
C GLY A 301 28.12 -8.94 -14.99
N PRO A 302 27.42 -9.75 -15.78
CA PRO A 302 25.98 -9.92 -15.68
C PRO A 302 25.54 -10.24 -14.25
N VAL A 303 24.50 -9.54 -13.77
CA VAL A 303 23.99 -9.71 -12.41
C VAL A 303 23.27 -11.04 -12.35
N ARG A 304 23.83 -11.97 -11.57
CA ARG A 304 23.18 -13.27 -11.37
C ARG A 304 22.20 -13.18 -10.21
N TRP A 305 20.96 -13.58 -10.44
CA TRP A 305 19.89 -13.60 -9.44
C TRP A 305 19.20 -14.99 -9.39
N GLY A 306 18.35 -15.23 -8.39
CA GLY A 306 17.82 -16.56 -8.01
C GLY A 306 16.79 -17.20 -8.93
N ASP A 307 16.33 -18.42 -8.60
CA ASP A 307 15.25 -19.11 -9.34
C ASP A 307 13.85 -18.82 -8.74
N PRO A 308 12.90 -18.29 -9.52
CA PRO A 308 11.51 -18.11 -9.08
C PRO A 308 10.80 -19.38 -8.58
N ALA A 309 11.19 -20.57 -9.05
CA ALA A 309 10.54 -21.84 -8.70
C ALA A 309 10.85 -22.35 -7.28
N GLU A 310 11.94 -21.92 -6.66
CA GLU A 310 12.36 -22.39 -5.32
C GLU A 310 11.56 -21.77 -4.13
N GLN A 311 10.29 -21.34 -4.32
CA GLN A 311 9.57 -20.37 -3.43
C GLN A 311 9.64 -20.66 -1.92
N TYR A 312 9.76 -19.60 -1.12
CA TYR A 312 9.49 -19.71 0.31
C TYR A 312 8.04 -20.16 0.48
N ILE A 313 7.86 -21.40 0.92
CA ILE A 313 6.55 -21.96 1.23
C ILE A 313 6.19 -21.48 2.63
N SER A 314 5.12 -20.69 2.76
CA SER A 314 4.63 -20.26 4.08
C SER A 314 4.40 -21.46 4.99
N PRO A 315 4.64 -21.37 6.32
CA PRO A 315 4.44 -22.51 7.22
C PRO A 315 3.03 -23.11 7.14
N ARG A 316 2.02 -22.28 6.84
CA ARG A 316 0.65 -22.71 6.54
C ARG A 316 0.58 -23.54 5.26
N ARG A 317 1.18 -23.07 4.16
CA ARG A 317 1.18 -23.80 2.88
C ARG A 317 2.05 -25.06 2.94
N ARG A 318 3.13 -25.06 3.72
CA ARG A 318 3.96 -26.26 3.99
C ARG A 318 3.11 -27.33 4.68
N LYS A 319 2.39 -26.98 5.75
CA LYS A 319 1.43 -27.90 6.39
C LYS A 319 0.29 -28.34 5.46
N PHE A 320 -0.20 -27.46 4.60
CA PHE A 320 -1.22 -27.81 3.60
C PHE A 320 -0.69 -28.81 2.57
N LEU A 321 0.49 -28.56 2.00
CA LEU A 321 1.15 -29.43 1.01
C LEU A 321 1.60 -30.76 1.64
N GLU A 322 2.03 -30.78 2.89
CA GLU A 322 2.31 -32.01 3.64
C GLU A 322 1.05 -32.86 3.85
N ARG A 323 -0.10 -32.22 4.12
CA ARG A 323 -1.40 -32.90 4.27
C ARG A 323 -1.98 -33.39 2.95
N HIS A 324 -1.67 -32.73 1.83
CA HIS A 324 -2.22 -33.02 0.51
C HIS A 324 -1.18 -33.51 -0.48
N LYS A 325 -0.05 -34.06 0.02
CA LYS A 325 0.97 -34.66 -0.83
C LYS A 325 0.31 -35.74 -1.70
N PRO A 326 0.36 -35.64 -3.04
CA PRO A 326 -0.19 -36.68 -3.89
C PRO A 326 0.52 -37.99 -3.57
N LYS A 327 -0.25 -39.04 -3.24
CA LYS A 327 0.31 -40.37 -2.97
C LYS A 327 1.13 -40.79 -4.19
N GLU A 328 2.40 -41.14 -3.99
CA GLU A 328 3.22 -41.75 -5.03
C GLU A 328 2.46 -42.95 -5.61
N ARG A 329 2.02 -42.82 -6.87
CA ARG A 329 1.53 -43.96 -7.62
C ARG A 329 2.76 -44.76 -8.04
N LYS A 330 3.08 -45.79 -7.26
CA LYS A 330 4.04 -46.80 -7.68
C LYS A 330 3.48 -47.47 -8.93
N LEU A 331 4.11 -47.21 -10.07
CA LEU A 331 3.93 -48.03 -11.26
C LEU A 331 4.46 -49.42 -10.93
N LEU A 332 3.58 -50.42 -10.92
CA LEU A 332 3.98 -51.81 -11.07
C LEU A 332 4.48 -51.97 -12.51
N VAL A 333 5.78 -52.26 -12.65
CA VAL A 333 6.36 -52.76 -13.90
C VAL A 333 6.11 -54.26 -13.97
#